data_AF-A0A6N9A670-F1
#
_entry.id   AF-A0A6N9A670-F1
#
_cell.length_a   1.000
_cell.length_b   1.000
_cell.length_c   1.000
_cell.angle_alpha   90.00
_cell.angle_beta   90.00
_cell.angle_gamma   90.00
#
_symmetry.space_group_name_H-M   'P 1'
#
loop_
_entity.id
_entity.type
_entity.pdbx_description
1 polymer ?
#
loop_
_entity_poly.entity_id
_entity_poly.type
_entity_poly.pdbx_seq_one_letter_code
_entity_poly.pdbx_strand_id
1 'polypeptide(L)'
;MLFAAHSGLRFLVLVGALFVVLYAAVGFFGKREYSSAMARLAAVFTGLMHLQLLTGFIVLFTRPFYTAIIGHLFTMLLAAAVAQFTTSVVKRRPQEAKSYGPHLVGGLLALVFMVAGILAIGRGVLESTM
;
A
#
# COMPACT_ATOMS: atom_id res chain seq x y z
N MET A 1 -16.85 15.85 0.96
CA MET A 1 -16.25 15.43 -0.33
C MET A 1 -14.88 14.77 -0.16
N LEU A 2 -13.89 15.43 0.47
CA LEU A 2 -12.54 14.86 0.65
C LEU A 2 -12.52 13.52 1.41
N PHE A 3 -13.37 13.37 2.43
CA PHE A 3 -13.51 12.10 3.16
C PHE A 3 -13.99 10.94 2.27
N ALA A 4 -14.96 11.19 1.38
CA ALA A 4 -15.42 10.19 0.42
C ALA A 4 -14.31 9.85 -0.59
N ALA A 5 -13.53 10.85 -1.03
CA ALA A 5 -12.36 10.61 -1.87
C ALA A 5 -11.30 9.75 -1.16
N HIS A 6 -10.98 10.02 0.11
CA HIS A 6 -10.06 9.20 0.91
C HIS A 6 -10.59 7.78 1.13
N SER A 7 -11.90 7.64 1.37
CA SER A 7 -12.57 6.34 1.49
C SER A 7 -12.53 5.55 0.17
N GLY A 8 -12.73 6.21 -0.97
CA GLY A 8 -12.64 5.61 -2.30
C GLY A 8 -11.20 5.20 -2.65
N LEU A 9 -10.24 6.07 -2.37
CA LEU A 9 -8.83 5.85 -2.65
C LEU A 9 -8.25 4.65 -1.87
N ARG A 10 -8.79 4.38 -0.67
CA ARG A 10 -8.47 3.17 0.11
C ARG A 10 -8.67 1.88 -0.71
N PHE A 11 -9.72 1.80 -1.52
CA PHE A 11 -9.96 0.62 -2.35
C PHE A 11 -8.92 0.49 -3.46
N LEU A 12 -8.49 1.61 -4.05
CA LEU A 12 -7.43 1.62 -5.06
C LEU A 12 -6.09 1.16 -4.49
N VAL A 13 -5.72 1.59 -3.28
CA VAL A 13 -4.47 1.10 -2.65
C VAL A 13 -4.55 -0.36 -2.24
N LEU A 14 -5.70 -0.84 -1.74
CA LEU A 14 -5.90 -2.27 -1.44
C LEU A 14 -5.77 -3.14 -2.69
N VAL A 15 -6.44 -2.75 -3.79
CA VAL A 15 -6.34 -3.44 -5.08
C VAL A 15 -4.93 -3.34 -5.65
N GLY A 16 -4.27 -2.18 -5.53
CA GLY A 16 -2.89 -1.99 -5.94
C GLY A 16 -1.93 -2.93 -5.21
N ALA A 17 -2.06 -3.08 -3.89
CA ALA A 17 -1.27 -4.03 -3.12
C ALA A 17 -1.55 -5.48 -3.53
N LEU A 18 -2.82 -5.83 -3.76
CA LEU A 18 -3.18 -7.16 -4.24
C LEU A 18 -2.51 -7.45 -5.59
N PHE A 19 -2.56 -6.52 -6.54
CA PHE A 19 -1.88 -6.70 -7.83
C PHE A 19 -0.37 -6.82 -7.68
N VAL A 20 0.28 -6.01 -6.83
CA VAL A 20 1.71 -6.13 -6.53
C VAL A 20 2.05 -7.53 -6.02
N VAL A 21 1.28 -8.02 -5.04
CA VAL A 21 1.48 -9.35 -4.43
C VAL A 21 1.28 -10.46 -5.46
N LEU A 22 0.17 -10.43 -6.22
CA LEU A 22 -0.13 -11.46 -7.21
C LEU A 22 0.91 -11.48 -8.35
N TYR A 23 1.26 -10.31 -8.89
CA TYR A 23 2.27 -10.22 -9.94
C TYR A 23 3.64 -10.68 -9.45
N ALA A 24 4.02 -10.26 -8.24
CA ALA A 24 5.28 -10.68 -7.63
C ALA A 24 5.30 -12.18 -7.31
N ALA A 25 4.19 -12.76 -6.85
CA ALA A 25 4.08 -14.20 -6.61
C ALA A 25 4.25 -14.99 -7.91
N VAL A 26 3.56 -14.60 -8.98
CA VAL A 26 3.69 -15.25 -10.30
C VAL A 26 5.13 -15.15 -10.82
N GLY A 27 5.76 -13.98 -10.69
CA GLY A 27 7.16 -13.80 -11.10
C GLY A 27 8.15 -14.60 -10.26
N PHE A 28 7.95 -14.64 -8.95
CA PHE A 28 8.83 -15.30 -7.99
C PHE A 28 8.75 -16.84 -8.11
N PHE A 29 7.56 -17.41 -8.02
CA PHE A 29 7.37 -18.87 -8.12
C PHE A 29 7.58 -19.40 -9.53
N GLY A 30 7.27 -18.58 -10.54
CA GLY A 30 7.56 -18.90 -11.94
C GLY A 30 9.02 -18.72 -12.34
N LYS A 31 9.91 -18.30 -11.42
CA LYS A 31 11.33 -18.02 -11.67
C LYS A 31 11.57 -17.14 -12.90
N ARG A 32 10.69 -16.16 -13.10
CA ARG A 32 10.74 -15.28 -14.28
C ARG A 32 11.83 -14.23 -14.12
N GLU A 33 12.39 -13.79 -15.24
CA GLU A 33 13.25 -12.61 -15.27
C GLU A 33 12.48 -11.37 -14.81
N TYR A 34 13.17 -10.45 -14.13
CA TYR A 34 12.53 -9.29 -13.55
C TYR A 34 11.99 -8.33 -14.62
N SER A 35 10.67 -8.22 -14.68
CA SER A 35 9.98 -7.37 -15.64
C SER A 35 9.91 -5.90 -15.23
N SER A 36 10.05 -5.00 -16.20
CA SER A 36 9.79 -3.56 -16.03
C SER A 36 8.34 -3.25 -15.67
N ALA A 37 7.39 -4.14 -15.99
CA ALA A 37 5.99 -4.02 -15.57
C ALA A 37 5.84 -4.09 -14.04
N MET A 38 6.60 -4.97 -13.37
CA MET A 38 6.62 -5.04 -11.91
C MET A 38 7.14 -3.74 -11.29
N ALA A 39 8.21 -3.17 -11.87
CA ALA A 39 8.76 -1.90 -11.39
C ALA A 39 7.76 -0.75 -11.51
N ARG A 40 7.02 -0.69 -12.64
CA ARG A 40 5.96 0.32 -12.84
C ARG A 40 4.80 0.11 -11.87
N LEU A 41 4.33 -1.13 -11.72
CA LEU A 41 3.24 -1.46 -10.79
C LEU A 41 3.59 -1.08 -9.34
N ALA A 42 4.80 -1.41 -8.88
CA ALA A 42 5.28 -1.04 -7.55
C ALA A 42 5.39 0.48 -7.35
N ALA A 43 5.84 1.21 -8.39
CA ALA A 43 5.89 2.67 -8.35
C ALA A 43 4.50 3.31 -8.30
N VAL A 44 3.54 2.80 -9.09
CA VAL A 44 2.14 3.26 -9.06
C VAL A 44 1.51 2.99 -7.70
N PHE A 45 1.67 1.78 -7.17
CA PHE A 45 1.16 1.43 -5.84
C PHE A 45 1.75 2.33 -4.74
N THR A 46 3.07 2.53 -4.74
CA THR A 46 3.73 3.44 -3.80
C THR A 46 3.21 4.88 -3.92
N GLY A 47 3.01 5.37 -5.16
CA GLY A 47 2.41 6.68 -5.41
C GLY A 47 0.99 6.80 -4.85
N LEU A 48 0.15 5.78 -5.06
CA LEU A 48 -1.20 5.72 -4.49
C LEU A 48 -1.17 5.71 -2.96
N MET A 49 -0.20 5.01 -2.34
CA MET A 49 -0.03 5.04 -0.89
C MET A 49 0.30 6.44 -0.36
N HIS A 50 1.16 7.18 -1.05
CA HIS A 50 1.46 8.57 -0.68
C HIS A 50 0.23 9.47 -0.82
N LEU A 51 -0.57 9.28 -1.88
CA LEU A 51 -1.82 10.02 -2.04
C LEU A 51 -2.84 9.67 -0.95
N GLN A 52 -2.94 8.39 -0.56
CA GLN A 52 -3.80 7.93 0.54
C GLN A 52 -3.39 8.58 1.86
N LEU A 53 -2.09 8.60 2.16
CA LEU A 53 -1.57 9.26 3.35
C LEU A 53 -1.85 10.76 3.34
N LEU A 54 -1.54 11.44 2.24
CA LEU A 54 -1.74 12.88 2.12
C LEU A 54 -3.22 13.25 2.35
N THR A 55 -4.13 12.55 1.68
CA THR A 55 -5.57 12.77 1.88
C THR A 55 -6.01 12.43 3.30
N GLY A 56 -5.46 11.37 3.91
CA GLY A 56 -5.72 10.99 5.29
C GLY A 56 -5.26 12.04 6.30
N PHE A 57 -4.08 12.62 6.10
CA PHE A 57 -3.58 13.73 6.90
C PHE A 57 -4.49 14.95 6.79
N ILE A 58 -4.97 15.32 5.61
CA ILE A 58 -5.91 16.44 5.47
C ILE A 58 -7.25 16.11 6.16
N VAL A 59 -7.73 14.87 6.06
CA VAL A 59 -8.94 14.42 6.77
C VAL A 59 -8.78 14.53 8.29
N LEU A 60 -7.59 14.27 8.83
CA LEU A 60 -7.28 14.37 10.26
C LEU A 60 -7.56 15.78 10.82
N PHE A 61 -7.26 16.82 10.04
CA PHE A 61 -7.49 18.22 10.45
C PHE A 61 -8.92 18.71 10.19
N THR A 62 -9.76 17.93 9.53
CA THR A 62 -11.13 18.34 9.14
C THR A 62 -12.22 17.55 9.86
N ARG A 63 -11.86 16.58 10.71
CA ARG A 63 -12.78 15.69 11.43
C ARG A 63 -12.43 15.63 12.93
N PRO A 64 -13.40 15.31 13.80
CA PRO A 64 -13.12 15.04 15.21
C PRO A 64 -12.10 13.92 15.37
N PHE A 65 -11.10 14.18 16.21
CA PHE A 65 -10.07 13.21 16.54
C PHE A 65 -10.54 12.26 17.64
N TYR A 66 -10.27 10.96 17.47
CA TYR A 66 -10.49 9.95 18.51
C TYR A 66 -9.37 8.91 18.50
N THR A 67 -9.14 8.24 19.64
CA THR A 67 -7.92 7.46 19.90
C THR A 67 -7.63 6.37 18.87
N ALA A 68 -8.65 5.71 18.31
CA ALA A 68 -8.41 4.65 17.32
C ALA A 68 -7.85 5.18 15.98
N ILE A 69 -8.01 6.48 15.68
CA ILE A 69 -7.38 7.12 14.51
C ILE A 69 -5.85 7.07 14.64
N ILE A 70 -5.29 7.10 15.85
CA ILE A 70 -3.85 7.02 16.06
C ILE A 70 -3.32 5.68 15.52
N GLY A 71 -3.93 4.57 15.95
CA GLY A 71 -3.55 3.23 15.48
C GLY A 71 -3.68 3.09 13.97
N HIS A 72 -4.75 3.61 13.39
CA HIS A 72 -4.94 3.66 11.94
C HIS A 72 -3.86 4.48 11.22
N LEU A 73 -3.55 5.68 11.70
CA LEU A 73 -2.55 6.55 11.09
C LEU A 73 -1.18 5.88 11.07
N PHE A 74 -0.74 5.35 12.21
CA PHE A 74 0.60 4.73 12.32
C PHE A 74 0.71 3.44 11.50
N THR A 75 -0.33 2.60 11.47
CA THR A 75 -0.34 1.41 10.63
C THR A 75 -0.32 1.76 9.12
N MET A 76 -1.03 2.81 8.70
CA MET A 76 -0.97 3.30 7.33
C MET A 76 0.40 3.90 6.97
N LEU A 77 1.04 4.61 7.92
CA LEU A 77 2.41 5.10 7.75
C LEU A 77 3.41 3.95 7.57
N LEU A 78 3.28 2.88 8.38
CA LEU A 78 4.09 1.66 8.23
C LEU A 78 3.86 0.99 6.87
N ALA A 79 2.61 0.88 6.41
CA ALA A 79 2.30 0.33 5.10
C ALA A 79 2.99 1.11 3.97
N ALA A 80 2.89 2.44 4.00
CA ALA A 80 3.54 3.29 3.01
C ALA A 80 5.07 3.24 3.10
N ALA A 81 5.64 3.18 4.31
CA ALA A 81 7.07 3.05 4.52
C ALA A 81 7.60 1.74 3.93
N VAL A 82 6.91 0.62 4.15
CA VAL A 82 7.28 -0.67 3.55
C VAL A 82 7.20 -0.63 2.03
N ALA A 83 6.11 -0.08 1.47
CA ALA A 83 5.95 0.05 0.02
C ALA A 83 7.08 0.89 -0.60
N GLN A 84 7.36 2.04 0.00
CA GLN A 84 8.40 2.97 -0.46
C GLN A 84 9.81 2.38 -0.29
N PHE A 85 10.10 1.76 0.84
CA PHE A 85 11.41 1.15 1.09
C PHE A 85 11.67 0.01 0.11
N THR A 86 10.70 -0.89 -0.08
CA THR A 86 10.79 -2.00 -1.03
C THR A 86 11.08 -1.49 -2.44
N THR A 87 10.28 -0.54 -2.91
CA THR A 87 10.45 0.06 -4.25
C THR A 87 11.80 0.75 -4.39
N SER A 88 12.22 1.52 -3.39
CA SER A 88 13.49 2.25 -3.39
C SER A 88 14.69 1.32 -3.41
N VAL A 89 14.67 0.26 -2.60
CA VAL A 89 15.74 -0.75 -2.55
C VAL A 89 15.85 -1.48 -3.89
N VAL A 90 14.74 -1.98 -4.45
CA VAL A 90 14.78 -2.73 -5.71
C VAL A 90 15.19 -1.84 -6.89
N LYS A 91 14.72 -0.59 -6.92
CA LYS A 91 15.08 0.37 -7.99
C LYS A 91 16.57 0.66 -8.05
N ARG A 92 17.27 0.61 -6.91
CA ARG A 92 18.72 0.84 -6.82
C ARG A 92 19.57 -0.37 -7.20
N ARG A 93 18.98 -1.57 -7.38
CA ARG A 93 19.74 -2.77 -7.76
C ARG A 93 20.11 -2.75 -9.25
N PRO A 94 21.29 -3.28 -9.63
CA PRO A 94 21.59 -3.55 -11.04
C PRO A 94 20.55 -4.52 -11.61
N GLN A 95 20.33 -4.46 -12.93
CA GLN A 95 19.22 -5.18 -13.58
C GLN A 95 19.27 -6.70 -13.31
N GLU A 96 20.46 -7.29 -13.31
CA GLU A 96 20.72 -8.72 -13.05
C GLU A 96 20.37 -9.15 -11.61
N ALA A 97 20.42 -8.22 -10.64
CA ALA A 97 20.15 -8.50 -9.23
C ALA A 97 18.71 -8.14 -8.80
N LYS A 98 17.88 -7.65 -9.72
CA LYS A 98 16.46 -7.37 -9.43
C LYS A 98 15.70 -8.68 -9.34
N SER A 99 14.82 -8.79 -8.35
CA SER A 99 14.01 -9.97 -8.12
C SER A 99 12.62 -9.60 -7.62
N TYR A 100 11.68 -10.53 -7.78
CA TYR A 100 10.30 -10.38 -7.33
C TYR A 100 10.12 -10.53 -5.82
N GLY A 101 11.05 -11.21 -5.15
CA GLY A 101 10.95 -11.56 -3.72
C GLY A 101 10.69 -10.36 -2.80
N PRO A 102 11.46 -9.25 -2.89
CA PRO A 102 11.21 -8.07 -2.08
C PRO A 102 9.82 -7.47 -2.29
N HIS A 103 9.31 -7.43 -3.53
CA HIS A 103 7.96 -6.92 -3.82
C HIS A 103 6.87 -7.84 -3.28
N LEU A 104 7.09 -9.15 -3.28
CA LEU A 104 6.16 -10.11 -2.70
C LEU A 104 6.05 -9.90 -1.18
N VAL A 105 7.19 -9.90 -0.48
CA VAL A 105 7.22 -9.73 0.99
C VAL A 105 6.76 -8.33 1.39
N GLY A 106 7.29 -7.29 0.74
CA GLY A 106 6.92 -5.90 1.01
C GLY A 106 5.45 -5.60 0.68
N GLY A 107 4.94 -6.15 -0.42
CA GLY A 107 3.53 -6.04 -0.79
C GLY A 107 2.60 -6.72 0.22
N LEU A 108 2.94 -7.93 0.68
CA LEU A 108 2.19 -8.64 1.71
C LEU A 108 2.18 -7.88 3.04
N LEU A 109 3.34 -7.40 3.49
CA LEU A 109 3.44 -6.61 4.72
C LEU A 109 2.65 -5.32 4.63
N ALA A 110 2.74 -4.60 3.50
CA ALA A 110 1.93 -3.40 3.29
C ALA A 110 0.43 -3.72 3.31
N LEU A 111 0.00 -4.81 2.66
CA LEU A 111 -1.39 -5.26 2.68
C LEU A 111 -1.88 -5.59 4.10
N VAL A 112 -1.08 -6.32 4.88
CA VAL A 112 -1.39 -6.66 6.27
C VAL A 112 -1.53 -5.39 7.11
N PHE A 113 -0.61 -4.44 7.00
CA PHE A 113 -0.70 -3.18 7.74
C PHE A 113 -1.93 -2.35 7.36
N MET A 114 -2.28 -2.28 6.06
CA MET A 114 -3.49 -1.60 5.63
C MET A 114 -4.75 -2.26 6.20
N VAL A 115 -4.86 -3.59 6.10
CA VAL A 115 -6.01 -4.34 6.62
C VAL A 115 -6.11 -4.16 8.14
N ALA A 116 -5.02 -4.34 8.88
CA ALA A 116 -4.99 -4.16 10.32
C ALA A 116 -5.39 -2.74 10.73
N GLY A 117 -4.89 -1.71 10.02
CA GLY A 117 -5.25 -0.32 10.27
C GLY A 117 -6.73 -0.02 10.04
N ILE A 118 -7.36 -0.66 9.05
CA ILE A 118 -8.80 -0.51 8.79
C ILE A 118 -9.62 -1.20 9.89
N LEU A 119 -9.24 -2.41 10.28
CA LEU A 119 -9.93 -3.15 11.33
C LEU A 119 -9.81 -2.45 12.70
N ALA A 120 -8.67 -1.79 12.96
CA ALA A 120 -8.42 -1.06 14.20
C ALA A 120 -9.41 0.10 14.46
N ILE A 121 -10.05 0.65 13.42
CA ILE A 121 -11.09 1.69 13.53
C ILE A 121 -12.51 1.10 13.49
N GLY A 122 -12.65 -0.21 13.66
CA GLY A 122 -13.93 -0.91 13.73
C GLY A 122 -14.69 -0.95 12.41
N ARG A 123 -13.99 -0.77 11.27
CA ARG A 123 -14.61 -0.78 9.94
C ARG A 123 -14.32 -2.06 9.19
N GLY A 124 -15.27 -2.50 8.38
CA GLY A 124 -15.03 -3.55 7.40
C GLY A 124 -14.04 -3.10 6.33
N VAL A 125 -13.17 -4.01 5.89
CA VAL A 125 -12.20 -3.75 4.79
C VAL A 125 -12.93 -3.35 3.50
N LEU A 126 -14.10 -3.94 3.26
CA LEU A 126 -14.94 -3.70 2.09
C LEU A 126 -16.07 -2.68 2.33
N GLU A 127 -16.18 -2.15 3.54
CA GLU A 127 -17.25 -1.23 3.91
C GLU A 127 -16.98 0.17 3.34
N SER A 128 -17.87 0.67 2.50
CA SER A 128 -17.84 2.05 2.00
C SER A 128 -18.68 2.94 2.89
N THR A 129 -18.10 4.05 3.36
CA THR A 129 -18.89 5.15 3.92
C THR A 129 -19.25 6.11 2.78
N MET A 130 -20.37 5.82 2.09
CA MET A 130 -21.06 6.82 1.26
C MET A 130 -21.92 7.71 2.15
#